data_AF-A0A7J6U5L9-F1
#
_entry.id   AF-A0A7J6U5L9-F1
#
_cell.length_a   1.000
_cell.length_b   1.000
_cell.length_c   1.000
_cell.angle_alpha   90.00
_cell.angle_beta   90.00
_cell.angle_gamma   90.00
#
_symmetry.space_group_name_H-M   'P 1'
#
loop_
_entity.id
_entity.type
_entity.pdbx_description
1 polymer ?
#
loop_
_entity_poly.entity_id
_entity_poly.type
_entity_poly.pdbx_seq_one_letter_code
_entity_poly.pdbx_strand_id
1 'polypeptide(L)'
;MSTFSAAALFQYGAGLRTLTMLFMASSQFFFAAWDEYYRGEFILPYVNGPNEGVLILAAIYLLSSLMGDYTSFWHVKETLPFIGGSFQRCDIALVLCSTSAIPVILTHVYGVYSYSTTPREQRKRMDTRTRDLHHAFSTATPYCVGVILACLWVRFSPEGVAAQHPRLTIWFIGILFSYAVAMIQVAHVCDGDLAPCRWPCILPVFIISCNCVLGLLSPDNQPPIHEPLLLVFVSTFALLSWLTMVIAVLRDISEALCLPVWTVPLKIQASCRSGKILAID
;
A
#
# COMPACT_ATOMS: atom_id res chain seq x y z
N MET A 1 -7.70 5.52 5.31
CA MET A 1 -8.58 6.66 5.65
C MET A 1 -7.81 7.98 5.77
N SER A 2 -6.61 8.01 6.35
CA SER A 2 -5.79 9.23 6.50
C SER A 2 -5.41 9.93 5.19
N THR A 3 -5.14 9.19 4.10
CA THR A 3 -4.78 9.82 2.81
C THR A 3 -5.93 10.60 2.19
N PHE A 4 -7.18 10.16 2.36
CA PHE A 4 -8.35 10.86 1.80
C PHE A 4 -8.58 12.20 2.51
N SER A 5 -8.51 12.19 3.84
CA SER A 5 -8.61 13.41 4.62
C SER A 5 -7.44 14.35 4.34
N ALA A 6 -6.23 13.82 4.10
CA ALA A 6 -5.06 14.63 3.81
C ALA A 6 -5.12 15.24 2.39
N ALA A 7 -5.54 14.47 1.39
CA ALA A 7 -5.76 14.99 0.05
C ALA A 7 -6.86 16.05 0.00
N ALA A 8 -7.90 15.90 0.83
CA ALA A 8 -8.91 16.92 1.02
C ALA A 8 -8.34 18.18 1.72
N LEU A 9 -7.48 18.01 2.73
CA LEU A 9 -6.79 19.11 3.40
C LEU A 9 -5.99 19.97 2.40
N PHE A 10 -5.18 19.33 1.56
CA PHE A 10 -4.34 19.99 0.54
C PHE A 10 -5.11 20.40 -0.72
N GLN A 11 -6.43 20.16 -0.80
CA GLN A 11 -7.27 20.49 -1.96
C GLN A 11 -6.77 19.88 -3.29
N TYR A 12 -6.27 18.63 -3.26
CA TYR A 12 -5.75 17.97 -4.45
C TYR A 12 -6.81 17.57 -5.48
N GLY A 13 -8.08 17.51 -5.07
CA GLY A 13 -9.20 17.15 -5.93
C GLY A 13 -9.17 15.68 -6.39
N ALA A 14 -9.97 15.40 -7.40
CA ALA A 14 -10.13 14.07 -7.99
C ALA A 14 -9.15 13.91 -9.16
N GLY A 15 -7.96 13.33 -8.91
CA GLY A 15 -6.96 13.16 -9.97
C GLY A 15 -5.61 12.64 -9.48
N LEU A 16 -4.59 12.84 -10.31
CA LEU A 16 -3.27 12.25 -10.11
C LEU A 16 -2.60 12.72 -8.81
N ARG A 17 -2.80 13.97 -8.37
CA ARG A 17 -2.23 14.49 -7.12
C ARG A 17 -2.61 13.64 -5.90
N THR A 18 -3.90 13.34 -5.76
CA THR A 18 -4.43 12.49 -4.68
C THR A 18 -3.91 11.06 -4.77
N LEU A 19 -3.75 10.52 -5.99
CA LEU A 19 -3.20 9.19 -6.19
C LEU A 19 -1.70 9.12 -5.93
N THR A 20 -0.93 10.13 -6.32
CA THR A 20 0.50 10.22 -6.00
C THR A 20 0.66 10.19 -4.49
N MET A 21 -0.14 10.95 -3.75
CA MET A 21 -0.12 10.91 -2.28
C MET A 21 -0.45 9.52 -1.72
N LEU A 22 -1.45 8.85 -2.29
CA LEU A 22 -1.82 7.49 -1.91
C LEU A 22 -0.67 6.50 -2.16
N PHE A 23 -0.08 6.52 -3.35
CA PHE A 23 0.98 5.60 -3.73
C PHE A 23 2.27 5.84 -2.95
N MET A 24 2.63 7.09 -2.65
CA MET A 24 3.82 7.37 -1.85
C MET A 24 3.65 6.83 -0.43
N ALA A 25 2.51 7.13 0.21
CA ALA A 25 2.22 6.62 1.55
C ALA A 25 2.14 5.09 1.58
N SER A 26 1.45 4.48 0.62
CA SER A 26 1.31 3.02 0.56
C SER A 26 2.65 2.33 0.28
N SER A 27 3.51 2.90 -0.56
CA SER A 27 4.80 2.30 -0.91
C SER A 27 5.74 2.23 0.28
N GLN A 28 5.78 3.26 1.13
CA GLN A 28 6.59 3.23 2.35
C GLN A 28 6.21 2.06 3.25
N PHE A 29 4.91 1.87 3.50
CA PHE A 29 4.42 0.75 4.31
C PHE A 29 4.65 -0.61 3.63
N PHE A 30 4.45 -0.70 2.31
CA PHE A 30 4.70 -1.92 1.57
C PHE A 30 6.17 -2.37 1.69
N PHE A 31 7.10 -1.46 1.42
CA PHE A 31 8.53 -1.78 1.47
C PHE A 31 9.02 -2.04 2.89
N ALA A 32 8.46 -1.39 3.91
CA ALA A 32 8.76 -1.71 5.30
C ALA A 32 8.34 -3.15 5.67
N ALA A 33 7.11 -3.55 5.33
CA ALA A 33 6.62 -4.92 5.56
C ALA A 33 7.40 -5.96 4.75
N TRP A 34 7.72 -5.64 3.48
CA TRP A 34 8.51 -6.52 2.61
C TRP A 34 9.91 -6.74 3.17
N ASP A 35 10.53 -5.67 3.66
CA ASP A 35 11.85 -5.69 4.26
C ASP A 35 11.90 -6.47 5.59
N GLU A 36 10.90 -6.27 6.46
CA GLU A 36 10.66 -7.08 7.66
C GLU A 36 10.55 -8.58 7.33
N TYR A 37 9.79 -8.93 6.30
CA TYR A 37 9.63 -10.31 5.86
C TYR A 37 10.95 -10.97 5.39
N TYR A 38 11.88 -10.23 4.77
CA TYR A 38 13.16 -10.79 4.31
C TYR A 38 14.26 -10.74 5.37
N ARG A 39 14.28 -9.73 6.23
CA ARG A 39 15.30 -9.60 7.29
C ARG A 39 14.91 -10.32 8.58
N GLY A 40 13.64 -10.65 8.77
CA GLY A 40 13.12 -11.33 9.97
C GLY A 40 13.04 -10.44 11.21
N GLU A 41 13.45 -9.18 11.11
CA GLU A 41 13.43 -8.21 12.20
C GLU A 41 12.87 -6.88 11.71
N PHE A 42 11.95 -6.31 12.49
CA PHE A 42 11.41 -4.99 12.24
C PHE A 42 12.35 -3.92 12.81
N ILE A 43 13.36 -3.53 12.02
CA ILE A 43 14.32 -2.50 12.42
C ILE A 43 13.71 -1.12 12.15
N LEU A 44 13.14 -0.48 13.18
CA LEU A 44 12.77 0.94 13.09
C LEU A 44 13.94 1.82 13.51
N PRO A 45 14.48 2.64 12.59
CA PRO A 45 15.32 3.75 12.99
C PRO A 45 14.50 4.78 13.78
N TYR A 46 15.18 5.63 14.55
CA TYR A 46 14.54 6.71 15.32
C TYR A 46 13.65 7.62 14.46
N VAL A 47 14.08 7.87 13.22
CA VAL A 47 13.26 8.53 12.19
C VAL A 47 12.83 7.45 11.20
N ASN A 48 11.63 6.91 11.37
CA ASN A 48 11.16 5.79 10.55
C ASN A 48 10.40 6.24 9.29
N GLY A 49 9.95 7.49 9.24
CA GLY A 49 9.10 8.03 8.19
C GLY A 49 7.62 8.04 8.56
N PRO A 50 6.93 6.89 8.74
CA PRO A 50 5.51 6.85 9.08
C PRO A 50 5.12 7.59 10.35
N ASN A 51 5.87 7.43 11.45
CA ASN A 51 5.55 8.09 12.73
C ASN A 51 5.61 9.61 12.56
N GLU A 52 6.70 10.07 11.94
CA GLU A 52 6.98 11.49 11.74
C GLU A 52 5.98 12.08 10.75
N GLY A 53 5.62 11.33 9.70
CA GLY A 53 4.59 11.70 8.74
C GLY A 53 3.21 11.88 9.39
N VAL A 54 2.83 11.00 10.32
CA VAL A 54 1.55 11.14 11.05
C VAL A 54 1.59 12.35 12.00
N LEU A 55 2.70 12.58 12.70
CA LEU A 55 2.86 13.75 13.59
C LEU A 55 2.85 15.07 12.80
N ILE A 56 3.57 15.13 11.67
CA ILE A 56 3.57 16.28 10.76
C ILE A 56 2.16 16.52 10.24
N LEU A 57 1.47 15.49 9.76
CA LEU A 57 0.12 15.63 9.25
C LEU A 57 -0.86 16.09 10.35
N ALA A 58 -0.74 15.56 11.57
CA ALA A 58 -1.53 16.01 12.71
C ALA A 58 -1.28 17.49 13.04
N ALA A 59 -0.02 17.94 13.01
CA ALA A 59 0.32 19.35 13.18
C ALA A 59 -0.28 20.23 12.06
N ILE A 60 -0.24 19.78 10.80
CA ILE A 60 -0.85 20.51 9.68
C ILE A 60 -2.38 20.59 9.85
N TYR A 61 -3.05 19.53 10.31
CA TYR A 61 -4.49 19.60 10.64
C TYR A 61 -4.78 20.63 11.73
N LEU A 62 -3.99 20.64 12.80
CA LEU A 62 -4.14 21.62 13.89
C LEU A 62 -3.88 23.05 13.42
N LEU A 63 -2.84 23.27 12.61
CA LEU A 63 -2.56 24.59 12.05
C LEU A 63 -3.69 25.02 11.11
N SER A 64 -4.20 24.12 10.27
CA SER A 64 -5.28 24.40 9.33
C SER A 64 -6.59 24.73 10.06
N SER A 65 -6.85 24.15 11.25
CA SER A 65 -8.04 24.48 12.04
C SER A 65 -7.96 25.86 12.72
N LEU A 66 -6.75 26.38 12.94
CA LEU A 66 -6.53 27.74 13.45
C LEU A 66 -6.65 28.82 12.36
N MET A 67 -6.66 28.42 11.08
CA MET A 67 -6.73 29.34 9.95
C MET A 67 -8.18 29.64 9.57
N GLY A 68 -8.51 30.92 9.39
CA GLY A 68 -9.87 31.33 9.00
C GLY A 68 -10.29 30.84 7.61
N ASP A 69 -9.36 30.79 6.65
CA ASP A 69 -9.58 30.20 5.32
C ASP A 69 -8.38 29.33 4.92
N TYR A 70 -8.39 28.07 5.36
CA TYR A 70 -7.37 27.10 5.00
C TYR A 70 -7.47 26.64 3.54
N THR A 71 -8.62 26.83 2.88
CA THR A 71 -8.85 26.31 1.52
C THR A 71 -8.11 27.14 0.47
N SER A 72 -8.15 28.47 0.58
CA SER A 72 -7.39 29.34 -0.31
C SER A 72 -5.89 29.27 -0.06
N PHE A 73 -5.47 29.00 1.19
CA PHE A 73 -4.06 28.93 1.59
C PHE A 73 -3.24 28.00 0.70
N TRP A 74 -3.76 26.81 0.36
CA TRP A 74 -3.04 25.80 -0.42
C TRP A 74 -2.93 26.13 -1.92
N HIS A 75 -3.81 27.00 -2.44
CA HIS A 75 -3.82 27.41 -3.84
C HIS A 75 -3.00 28.66 -4.13
N VAL A 76 -2.48 29.33 -3.09
CA VAL A 76 -1.54 30.45 -3.23
C VAL A 76 -0.29 29.98 -3.97
N LYS A 77 0.15 30.79 -4.93
CA LYS A 77 1.39 30.57 -5.66
C LYS A 77 2.57 31.20 -4.93
N GLU A 78 3.62 30.42 -4.74
CA GLU A 78 4.87 30.85 -4.13
C GLU A 78 6.00 30.82 -5.17
N THR A 79 6.84 31.84 -5.15
CA THR A 79 8.04 31.89 -5.98
C THR A 79 9.21 31.27 -5.23
N LEU A 80 9.74 30.16 -5.73
CA LEU A 80 10.89 29.49 -5.13
C LEU A 80 12.20 30.06 -5.70
N PRO A 81 12.98 30.84 -4.92
CA PRO A 81 14.12 31.60 -5.44
C PRO A 81 15.25 30.72 -6.00
N PHE A 82 15.42 29.51 -5.46
CA PHE A 82 16.48 28.59 -5.88
C PHE A 82 16.14 27.75 -7.11
N ILE A 83 14.85 27.55 -7.41
CA ILE A 83 14.39 26.69 -8.50
C ILE A 83 13.97 27.50 -9.72
N GLY A 84 13.63 28.79 -9.53
CA GLY A 84 13.14 29.65 -10.61
C GLY A 84 11.76 29.18 -11.07
N GLY A 85 10.70 29.70 -10.44
CA GLY A 85 9.33 29.36 -10.82
C GLY A 85 8.31 29.73 -9.76
N SER A 86 7.05 29.79 -10.18
CA SER A 86 5.90 30.05 -9.31
C SER A 86 5.02 28.80 -9.24
N PHE A 87 4.93 28.20 -8.05
CA PHE A 87 4.25 26.92 -7.83
C PHE A 87 3.17 27.06 -6.76
N GLN A 88 2.08 26.30 -6.86
CA GLN A 88 1.06 26.28 -5.81
C GLN A 88 1.61 25.61 -4.56
N ARG A 89 1.28 26.13 -3.38
CA ARG A 89 1.70 25.53 -2.09
C ARG A 89 1.30 24.07 -1.97
N CYS A 90 0.13 23.68 -2.49
CA CYS A 90 -0.29 22.29 -2.55
C CYS A 90 0.70 21.42 -3.36
N ASP A 91 1.17 21.87 -4.52
CA ASP A 91 2.10 21.11 -5.35
C ASP A 91 3.48 21.01 -4.68
N ILE A 92 3.92 22.09 -4.01
CA ILE A 92 5.14 22.08 -3.19
C ILE A 92 5.03 21.03 -2.08
N ALA A 93 3.92 21.01 -1.34
CA ALA A 93 3.66 20.03 -0.29
C ALA A 93 3.68 18.59 -0.85
N LEU A 94 3.04 18.35 -1.99
CA LEU A 94 3.03 17.04 -2.64
C LEU A 94 4.44 16.57 -3.02
N VAL A 95 5.25 17.45 -3.61
CA VAL A 95 6.63 17.15 -4.01
C VAL A 95 7.49 16.88 -2.78
N LEU A 96 7.37 17.68 -1.71
CA LEU A 96 8.11 17.46 -0.47
C LEU A 96 7.76 16.11 0.17
N CYS A 97 6.46 15.79 0.28
CA CYS A 97 6.02 14.49 0.79
C CYS A 97 6.56 13.35 -0.07
N SER A 98 6.43 13.46 -1.40
CA SER A 98 6.89 12.41 -2.32
C SER A 98 8.41 12.24 -2.29
N THR A 99 9.16 13.33 -2.22
CA THR A 99 10.63 13.29 -2.17
C THR A 99 11.12 12.71 -0.85
N SER A 100 10.43 12.95 0.27
CA SER A 100 10.76 12.35 1.57
C SER A 100 10.53 10.84 1.63
N ALA A 101 9.57 10.32 0.85
CA ALA A 101 9.27 8.89 0.79
C ALA A 101 10.35 8.09 0.05
N ILE A 102 10.99 8.68 -0.96
CA ILE A 102 11.98 7.99 -1.81
C ILE A 102 13.18 7.46 -1.00
N PRO A 103 13.89 8.25 -0.17
CA PRO A 103 14.99 7.75 0.64
C PRO A 103 14.58 6.61 1.57
N VAL A 104 13.39 6.70 2.19
CA VAL A 104 12.87 5.65 3.08
C VAL A 104 12.69 4.33 2.34
N ILE A 105 12.07 4.38 1.16
CA ILE A 105 11.91 3.20 0.29
C ILE A 105 13.28 2.63 -0.10
N LEU A 106 14.23 3.49 -0.48
CA LEU A 106 15.59 3.07 -0.84
C LEU A 106 16.32 2.42 0.33
N THR A 107 16.13 2.89 1.57
CA THR A 107 16.69 2.27 2.78
C THR A 107 16.18 0.85 2.97
N HIS A 108 14.88 0.61 2.79
CA HIS A 108 14.29 -0.74 2.86
C HIS A 108 14.82 -1.66 1.75
N VAL A 109 14.88 -1.16 0.51
CA VAL A 109 15.43 -1.92 -0.64
C VAL A 109 16.91 -2.26 -0.42
N TYR A 110 17.71 -1.30 0.06
CA TYR A 110 19.11 -1.51 0.39
C TYR A 110 19.27 -2.51 1.54
N GLY A 111 18.40 -2.47 2.56
CA GLY A 111 18.37 -3.42 3.67
C GLY A 111 18.24 -4.86 3.19
N VAL A 112 17.26 -5.15 2.34
CA VAL A 112 17.08 -6.48 1.74
C VAL A 112 18.26 -6.86 0.85
N TYR A 113 18.75 -5.95 0.01
CA TYR A 113 19.92 -6.19 -0.83
C TYR A 113 21.18 -6.56 -0.01
N SER A 114 21.47 -5.78 1.03
CA SER A 114 22.59 -6.00 1.94
C SER A 114 22.46 -7.34 2.66
N TYR A 115 21.25 -7.67 3.15
CA TYR A 115 20.99 -8.93 3.82
C TYR A 115 21.19 -10.12 2.88
N SER A 116 20.66 -10.03 1.66
CA SER A 116 20.76 -11.09 0.64
C SER A 116 22.19 -11.31 0.12
N THR A 117 23.07 -10.30 0.17
CA THR A 117 24.48 -10.41 -0.26
C THR A 117 25.44 -10.77 0.88
N THR A 118 25.00 -10.69 2.14
CA THR A 118 25.82 -11.05 3.31
C THR A 118 26.11 -12.57 3.33
N PRO A 119 27.37 -13.00 3.57
CA PRO A 119 27.77 -14.40 3.59
C PRO A 119 26.93 -15.24 4.57
N ARG A 120 26.57 -16.48 4.16
CA ARG A 120 25.69 -17.38 4.92
C ARG A 120 26.20 -17.64 6.35
N GLU A 121 27.52 -17.72 6.54
CA GLU A 121 28.14 -17.96 7.85
C GLU A 121 27.95 -16.80 8.85
N GLN A 122 27.70 -15.59 8.34
CA GLN A 122 27.41 -14.40 9.15
C GLN A 122 25.91 -14.15 9.34
N ARG A 123 25.03 -14.90 8.64
CA ARG A 123 23.57 -14.91 8.90
C ARG A 123 23.21 -15.69 10.18
N LYS A 124 24.08 -15.60 11.20
CA LYS A 124 23.96 -16.27 12.49
C LYS A 124 22.83 -15.66 13.31
N ARG A 125 21.59 -16.00 12.95
CA ARG A 125 20.37 -16.11 13.77
C ARG A 125 19.17 -16.01 12.84
N MET A 126 18.33 -17.04 12.91
CA MET A 126 17.00 -17.15 12.30
C MET A 126 16.95 -17.39 10.78
N ASP A 127 16.52 -18.62 10.51
CA ASP A 127 16.00 -19.22 9.29
C ASP A 127 16.96 -19.87 8.27
N THR A 128 16.72 -21.17 8.09
CA THR A 128 17.26 -22.10 7.08
C THR A 128 16.89 -21.73 5.64
N ARG A 129 16.00 -20.77 5.43
CA ARG A 129 15.60 -20.29 4.10
C ARG A 129 16.43 -19.09 3.66
N THR A 130 17.56 -19.35 3.00
CA THR A 130 18.20 -18.29 2.21
C THR A 130 17.30 -17.94 1.04
N ARG A 131 16.49 -16.90 1.17
CA ARG A 131 15.66 -16.40 0.08
C ARG A 131 16.55 -15.61 -0.87
N ASP A 132 16.70 -16.13 -2.08
CA ASP A 132 17.53 -15.54 -3.14
C ASP A 132 17.10 -14.11 -3.45
N LEU A 133 18.06 -13.24 -3.77
CA LEU A 133 17.80 -11.84 -4.11
C LEU A 133 16.79 -11.71 -5.27
N HIS A 134 16.88 -12.59 -6.26
CA HIS A 134 15.95 -12.61 -7.38
C HIS A 134 14.52 -12.93 -6.93
N HIS A 135 14.37 -13.87 -5.98
CA HIS A 135 13.07 -14.16 -5.37
C HIS A 135 12.56 -12.98 -4.53
N ALA A 136 13.46 -12.23 -3.87
CA ALA A 136 13.09 -11.02 -3.17
C ALA A 136 12.46 -9.98 -4.09
N PHE A 137 13.16 -9.62 -5.17
CA PHE A 137 12.63 -8.64 -6.11
C PHE A 137 11.37 -9.12 -6.83
N SER A 138 11.27 -10.41 -7.14
CA SER A 138 10.08 -10.95 -7.81
C SER A 138 8.80 -10.83 -6.98
N THR A 139 8.88 -10.84 -5.64
CA THR A 139 7.70 -10.62 -4.77
C THR A 139 7.29 -9.15 -4.66
N ALA A 140 8.22 -8.22 -4.86
CA ALA A 140 7.95 -6.77 -4.93
C ALA A 140 7.39 -6.35 -6.30
N THR A 141 7.79 -7.03 -7.39
CA THR A 141 7.38 -6.72 -8.77
C THR A 141 5.87 -6.51 -8.96
N PRO A 142 4.97 -7.40 -8.49
CA PRO A 142 3.51 -7.19 -8.58
C PRO A 142 3.03 -5.83 -8.12
N TYR A 143 3.58 -5.36 -7.00
CA TYR A 143 3.19 -4.09 -6.40
C TYR A 143 3.66 -2.94 -7.28
N CYS A 144 4.93 -2.93 -7.68
CA CYS A 144 5.50 -1.91 -8.55
C CYS A 144 4.77 -1.84 -9.90
N VAL A 145 4.50 -2.99 -10.53
CA VAL A 145 3.74 -3.09 -11.77
C VAL A 145 2.32 -2.57 -11.57
N GLY A 146 1.64 -2.96 -10.48
CA GLY A 146 0.31 -2.46 -10.15
C GLY A 146 0.25 -0.95 -9.98
N VAL A 147 1.23 -0.34 -9.30
CA VAL A 147 1.34 1.12 -9.15
C VAL A 147 1.52 1.80 -10.50
N ILE A 148 2.44 1.31 -11.33
CA ILE A 148 2.69 1.88 -12.67
C ILE A 148 1.43 1.79 -13.53
N LEU A 149 0.81 0.61 -13.59
CA LEU A 149 -0.42 0.40 -14.35
C LEU A 149 -1.56 1.31 -13.87
N ALA A 150 -1.74 1.45 -12.56
CA ALA A 150 -2.78 2.33 -12.01
C ALA A 150 -2.51 3.83 -12.31
N CYS A 151 -1.25 4.27 -12.26
CA CYS A 151 -0.87 5.62 -12.68
C CYS A 151 -1.15 5.87 -14.16
N LEU A 152 -0.79 4.92 -15.03
CA LEU A 152 -1.05 4.99 -16.46
C LEU A 152 -2.57 5.01 -16.74
N TRP A 153 -3.32 4.11 -16.12
CA TRP A 153 -4.78 4.06 -16.24
C TRP A 153 -5.42 5.40 -15.86
N VAL A 154 -5.08 5.98 -14.69
CA VAL A 154 -5.70 7.25 -14.28
C VAL A 154 -5.26 8.42 -15.16
N ARG A 155 -4.02 8.39 -15.67
CA ARG A 155 -3.52 9.46 -16.54
C ARG A 155 -4.15 9.42 -17.93
N PHE A 156 -4.43 8.25 -18.46
CA PHE A 156 -4.85 8.06 -19.86
C PHE A 156 -6.28 7.53 -20.03
N SER A 157 -7.03 7.34 -18.95
CA SER A 157 -8.45 6.95 -18.95
C SER A 157 -9.27 7.87 -19.88
N PRO A 158 -9.87 7.33 -20.97
CA PRO A 158 -10.64 8.13 -21.92
C PRO A 158 -11.89 8.78 -21.32
N GLU A 159 -12.57 8.10 -20.40
CA GLU A 159 -13.76 8.64 -19.73
C GLU A 159 -13.39 9.47 -18.49
N GLY A 160 -12.12 9.48 -18.08
CA GLY A 160 -11.68 10.21 -16.88
C GLY A 160 -12.34 9.69 -15.60
N VAL A 161 -12.52 8.37 -15.49
CA VAL A 161 -13.29 7.71 -14.41
C VAL A 161 -12.82 8.09 -13.00
N ALA A 162 -11.51 8.36 -12.83
CA ALA A 162 -10.94 8.78 -11.55
C ALA A 162 -11.41 10.18 -11.11
N ALA A 163 -11.71 11.06 -12.07
CA ALA A 163 -12.27 12.39 -11.79
C ALA A 163 -13.77 12.32 -11.47
N GLN A 164 -14.50 11.43 -12.16
CA GLN A 164 -15.93 11.23 -11.97
C GLN A 164 -16.26 10.47 -10.67
N HIS A 165 -15.47 9.44 -10.34
CA HIS A 165 -15.69 8.54 -9.20
C HIS A 165 -14.46 8.44 -8.27
N PRO A 166 -13.92 9.57 -7.76
CA PRO A 166 -12.66 9.58 -7.00
C PRO A 166 -12.67 8.70 -5.76
N ARG A 167 -13.81 8.66 -5.06
CA ARG A 167 -13.97 7.81 -3.87
C ARG A 167 -13.76 6.35 -4.23
N LEU A 168 -14.46 5.85 -5.23
CA LEU A 168 -14.39 4.44 -5.64
C LEU A 168 -12.98 4.09 -6.15
N THR A 169 -12.36 4.96 -6.94
CA THR A 169 -10.98 4.76 -7.43
C THR A 169 -9.97 4.64 -6.28
N ILE A 170 -10.05 5.50 -5.28
CA ILE A 170 -9.15 5.47 -4.12
C ILE A 170 -9.41 4.22 -3.27
N TRP A 171 -10.68 3.87 -3.02
CA TRP A 171 -11.03 2.65 -2.29
C TRP A 171 -10.51 1.40 -3.00
N PHE A 172 -10.68 1.32 -4.32
CA PHE A 172 -10.16 0.24 -5.14
C PHE A 172 -8.65 0.06 -4.97
N ILE A 173 -7.87 1.12 -5.19
CA ILE A 173 -6.41 1.08 -5.05
C ILE A 173 -6.00 0.76 -3.60
N GLY A 174 -6.71 1.32 -2.62
CA GLY A 174 -6.47 1.07 -1.20
C GLY A 174 -6.69 -0.39 -0.79
N ILE A 175 -7.74 -1.05 -1.32
CA ILE A 175 -8.01 -2.46 -1.07
C ILE A 175 -6.90 -3.34 -1.65
N LEU A 176 -6.44 -3.04 -2.88
CA LEU A 176 -5.35 -3.79 -3.51
C LEU A 176 -4.04 -3.66 -2.73
N PHE A 177 -3.72 -2.45 -2.28
CA PHE A 177 -2.58 -2.23 -1.39
C PHE A 177 -2.73 -2.98 -0.06
N SER A 178 -3.90 -2.90 0.58
CA SER A 178 -4.16 -3.60 1.84
C SER A 178 -4.01 -5.11 1.70
N TYR A 179 -4.53 -5.67 0.60
CA TYR A 179 -4.33 -7.08 0.25
C TYR A 179 -2.84 -7.42 0.10
N ALA A 180 -2.10 -6.59 -0.62
CA ALA A 180 -0.68 -6.81 -0.88
C ALA A 180 0.14 -6.86 0.42
N VAL A 181 -0.09 -5.93 1.35
CA VAL A 181 0.61 -5.89 2.65
C VAL A 181 0.16 -7.03 3.56
N ALA A 182 -1.14 -7.30 3.64
CA ALA A 182 -1.66 -8.37 4.49
C ALA A 182 -1.05 -9.74 4.14
N MET A 183 -0.87 -10.05 2.86
CA MET A 183 -0.21 -11.29 2.44
C MET A 183 1.26 -11.37 2.87
N ILE A 184 1.98 -10.24 2.88
CA ILE A 184 3.36 -10.22 3.36
C ILE A 184 3.39 -10.47 4.88
N GLN A 185 2.51 -9.81 5.62
CA GLN A 185 2.42 -9.92 7.07
C GLN A 185 2.00 -11.33 7.50
N VAL A 186 1.03 -11.94 6.82
CA VAL A 186 0.65 -13.35 7.05
C VAL A 186 1.82 -14.29 6.73
N ALA A 187 2.51 -14.10 5.61
CA ALA A 187 3.66 -14.91 5.27
C ALA A 187 4.82 -14.74 6.27
N HIS A 188 5.00 -13.55 6.83
CA HIS A 188 5.97 -13.29 7.88
C HIS A 188 5.61 -14.00 9.19
N VAL A 189 4.39 -13.79 9.71
CA VAL A 189 3.95 -14.35 11.00
C VAL A 189 3.84 -15.88 10.96
N CYS A 190 3.47 -16.45 9.82
CA CYS A 190 3.32 -17.90 9.66
C CYS A 190 4.61 -18.59 9.18
N ASP A 191 5.74 -17.88 9.07
CA ASP A 191 6.98 -18.37 8.46
C ASP A 191 6.75 -19.02 7.07
N GLY A 192 5.73 -18.53 6.35
CA GLY A 192 5.28 -19.04 5.07
C GLY A 192 6.07 -18.49 3.89
N ASP A 193 5.92 -19.12 2.73
CA ASP A 193 6.47 -18.59 1.49
C ASP A 193 5.56 -17.50 0.90
N LEU A 194 6.16 -16.35 0.64
CA LEU A 194 5.55 -15.28 -0.14
C LEU A 194 5.65 -15.61 -1.63
N ALA A 195 4.51 -15.94 -2.24
CA ALA A 195 4.42 -16.18 -3.67
C ALA A 195 4.77 -14.90 -4.48
N PRO A 196 5.63 -15.01 -5.52
CA PRO A 196 5.99 -13.88 -6.38
C PRO A 196 4.80 -13.21 -7.06
N CYS A 197 3.83 -13.98 -7.57
CA CYS A 197 2.65 -13.43 -8.25
C CYS A 197 1.40 -13.58 -7.39
N ARG A 198 0.82 -12.45 -7.01
CA ARG A 198 -0.43 -12.37 -6.22
C ARG A 198 -1.56 -11.96 -7.14
N TRP A 199 -2.20 -12.94 -7.77
CA TRP A 199 -3.25 -12.71 -8.79
C TRP A 199 -4.34 -11.72 -8.37
N PRO A 200 -4.90 -11.77 -7.14
CA PRO A 200 -5.95 -10.83 -6.74
C PRO A 200 -5.50 -9.37 -6.65
N CYS A 201 -4.18 -9.11 -6.55
CA CYS A 201 -3.63 -7.76 -6.53
C CYS A 201 -3.37 -7.20 -7.94
N ILE A 202 -2.88 -8.04 -8.86
CA ILE A 202 -2.49 -7.61 -10.22
C ILE A 202 -3.69 -7.64 -11.17
N LEU A 203 -4.47 -8.71 -11.14
CA LEU A 203 -5.53 -8.97 -12.12
C LEU A 203 -6.53 -7.81 -12.24
N PRO A 204 -7.04 -7.20 -11.15
CA PRO A 204 -8.01 -6.11 -11.26
C PRO A 204 -7.44 -4.86 -11.94
N VAL A 205 -6.19 -4.50 -11.62
CA VAL A 205 -5.50 -3.35 -12.22
C VAL A 205 -5.12 -3.64 -13.67
N PHE A 206 -4.69 -4.86 -13.95
CA PHE A 206 -4.37 -5.29 -15.31
C PHE A 206 -5.59 -5.20 -16.22
N ILE A 207 -6.74 -5.73 -15.79
CA ILE A 207 -7.99 -5.68 -16.56
C ILE A 207 -8.39 -4.23 -16.89
N ILE A 208 -8.40 -3.34 -15.88
CA ILE A 208 -8.83 -1.95 -16.09
C ILE A 208 -7.83 -1.16 -16.95
N SER A 209 -6.52 -1.45 -16.80
CA SER A 209 -5.48 -0.84 -17.63
C SER A 209 -5.54 -1.33 -19.07
N CYS A 210 -5.79 -2.62 -19.31
CA CYS A 210 -6.01 -3.16 -20.65
C CYS A 210 -7.23 -2.54 -21.32
N ASN A 211 -8.35 -2.40 -20.61
CA ASN A 211 -9.54 -1.73 -21.14
C ASN A 211 -9.26 -0.27 -21.54
N CYS A 212 -8.50 0.45 -20.72
CA CYS A 212 -8.04 1.81 -21.03
C CYS A 212 -7.14 1.85 -22.29
N VAL A 213 -6.16 0.95 -22.39
CA VAL A 213 -5.28 0.87 -23.57
C VAL A 213 -6.08 0.54 -24.83
N LEU A 214 -7.01 -0.42 -24.77
CA LEU A 214 -7.87 -0.75 -25.89
C LEU A 214 -8.75 0.44 -26.32
N GLY A 215 -9.21 1.25 -25.35
CA GLY A 215 -9.92 2.50 -25.65
C GLY A 215 -9.06 3.50 -26.40
N LEU A 216 -7.82 3.71 -25.94
CA LEU A 216 -6.86 4.61 -26.58
C LEU A 216 -6.46 4.18 -27.99
N LEU A 217 -6.43 2.86 -28.25
CA LEU A 217 -6.13 2.29 -29.56
C LEU A 217 -7.35 2.28 -30.50
N SER A 218 -8.56 2.51 -29.97
CA SER A 218 -9.78 2.51 -30.77
C SER A 218 -9.92 3.84 -31.53
N PRO A 219 -10.40 3.82 -32.79
CA PRO A 219 -10.53 5.04 -33.61
C PRO A 219 -11.33 6.16 -32.95
N ASP A 220 -12.35 5.79 -32.18
CA ASP A 220 -13.27 6.72 -31.51
C ASP A 220 -12.81 7.08 -30.08
N ASN A 221 -11.64 6.61 -29.66
CA ASN A 221 -11.13 6.72 -28.28
C ASN A 221 -12.13 6.20 -27.23
N GLN A 222 -12.89 5.16 -27.58
CA GLN A 222 -13.92 4.56 -26.73
C GLN A 222 -13.44 3.21 -26.19
N PRO A 223 -13.45 3.01 -24.86
CA PRO A 223 -13.08 1.73 -24.27
C PRO A 223 -14.13 0.65 -24.60
N PRO A 224 -13.71 -0.63 -24.77
CA PRO A 224 -14.65 -1.73 -25.05
C PRO A 224 -15.73 -1.90 -23.98
N ILE A 225 -15.37 -1.63 -22.72
CA ILE A 225 -16.28 -1.66 -21.56
C ILE A 225 -16.27 -0.28 -20.91
N HIS A 226 -17.46 0.26 -20.61
CA HIS A 226 -17.64 1.51 -19.88
C HIS A 226 -16.84 1.50 -18.57
N GLU A 227 -15.97 2.50 -18.39
CA GLU A 227 -14.99 2.50 -17.30
C GLU A 227 -15.61 2.52 -15.89
N PRO A 228 -16.71 3.28 -15.61
CA PRO A 228 -17.37 3.24 -14.31
C PRO A 228 -17.91 1.84 -13.95
N LEU A 229 -18.53 1.15 -14.91
CA LEU A 229 -19.06 -0.18 -14.71
C LEU A 229 -17.93 -1.18 -14.43
N LEU A 230 -16.86 -1.09 -15.23
CA LEU A 230 -15.69 -1.93 -15.04
C LEU A 230 -15.05 -1.67 -13.67
N LEU A 231 -14.94 -0.40 -13.25
CA LEU A 231 -14.40 -0.02 -11.95
C LEU A 231 -15.21 -0.63 -10.80
N VAL A 232 -16.55 -0.59 -10.86
CA VAL A 232 -17.41 -1.23 -9.86
C VAL A 232 -17.16 -2.74 -9.80
N PHE A 233 -17.06 -3.39 -10.97
CA PHE A 233 -16.81 -4.83 -11.05
C PHE A 233 -15.46 -5.22 -10.45
N VAL A 234 -14.36 -4.59 -10.88
CA VAL A 234 -13.01 -4.90 -10.38
C VAL A 234 -12.85 -4.53 -8.90
N SER A 235 -13.52 -3.47 -8.44
CA SER A 235 -13.56 -3.09 -7.02
C SER A 235 -14.28 -4.12 -6.16
N THR A 236 -15.41 -4.63 -6.65
CA THR A 236 -16.17 -5.68 -5.95
C THR A 236 -15.37 -6.97 -5.88
N PHE A 237 -14.74 -7.38 -6.97
CA PHE A 237 -13.83 -8.54 -6.98
C PHE A 237 -12.66 -8.37 -5.99
N ALA A 238 -12.01 -7.20 -5.98
CA ALA A 238 -10.92 -6.91 -5.05
C ALA A 238 -11.39 -6.96 -3.58
N LEU A 239 -12.56 -6.38 -3.29
CA LEU A 239 -13.16 -6.41 -1.95
C LEU A 239 -13.48 -7.83 -1.50
N LEU A 240 -14.12 -8.64 -2.36
CA LEU A 240 -14.44 -10.03 -2.03
C LEU A 240 -13.18 -10.88 -1.82
N SER A 241 -12.14 -10.66 -2.62
CA SER A 241 -10.85 -11.33 -2.46
C SER A 241 -10.20 -10.97 -1.13
N TRP A 242 -10.23 -9.69 -0.77
CA TRP A 242 -9.70 -9.20 0.50
C TRP A 242 -10.49 -9.73 1.70
N LEU A 243 -11.83 -9.70 1.66
CA LEU A 243 -12.68 -10.26 2.72
C LEU A 243 -12.46 -11.76 2.90
N THR A 244 -12.35 -12.50 1.79
CA THR A 244 -12.08 -13.94 1.83
C THR A 244 -10.75 -14.24 2.52
N MET A 245 -9.69 -13.49 2.18
CA MET A 245 -8.39 -13.59 2.83
C MET A 245 -8.49 -13.28 4.33
N VAL A 246 -9.16 -12.19 4.72
CA VAL A 246 -9.32 -11.81 6.13
C VAL A 246 -10.07 -12.89 6.91
N ILE A 247 -11.17 -13.41 6.37
CA ILE A 247 -11.96 -14.46 7.03
C ILE A 247 -11.14 -15.75 7.18
N ALA A 248 -10.38 -16.14 6.16
CA ALA A 248 -9.50 -17.31 6.21
C ALA A 248 -8.44 -17.15 7.30
N VAL A 249 -7.69 -16.04 7.31
CA VAL A 249 -6.65 -15.77 8.31
C VAL A 249 -7.23 -15.74 9.72
N LEU A 250 -8.39 -15.10 9.92
CA LEU A 250 -9.03 -15.05 11.24
C LEU A 250 -9.47 -16.44 11.70
N ARG A 251 -9.95 -17.29 10.79
CA ARG A 251 -10.30 -18.68 11.10
C ARG A 251 -9.05 -19.47 11.49
N ASP A 252 -7.99 -19.39 10.68
CA ASP A 252 -6.75 -20.13 10.92
C ASP A 252 -6.10 -19.74 12.25
N ILE A 253 -6.06 -18.44 12.57
CA ILE A 253 -5.55 -17.94 13.86
C ILE A 253 -6.45 -18.38 15.02
N SER A 254 -7.77 -18.32 14.84
CA SER A 254 -8.76 -18.75 15.85
C SER A 254 -8.60 -20.24 16.17
N GLU A 255 -8.40 -21.07 15.15
CA GLU A 255 -8.18 -22.51 15.29
C GLU A 255 -6.80 -22.81 15.93
N ALA A 256 -5.74 -22.15 15.47
CA ALA A 256 -4.38 -22.35 15.99
C ALA A 256 -4.23 -21.91 17.45
N LEU A 257 -4.85 -20.80 17.85
CA LEU A 257 -4.79 -20.27 19.21
C LEU A 257 -5.95 -20.74 20.11
N CYS A 258 -6.91 -21.48 19.56
CA CYS A 258 -8.15 -21.87 20.23
C CYS A 258 -8.90 -20.68 20.86
N LEU A 259 -8.88 -19.53 20.19
CA LEU A 259 -9.54 -18.31 20.64
C LEU A 259 -10.88 -18.13 19.92
N PRO A 260 -12.00 -17.89 20.62
CA PRO A 260 -13.26 -17.61 19.98
C PRO A 260 -13.25 -16.17 19.42
N VAL A 261 -13.01 -16.04 18.12
CA VAL A 261 -13.01 -14.74 17.42
C VAL A 261 -14.43 -14.33 17.01
N TRP A 262 -15.28 -15.31 16.67
CA TRP A 262 -16.63 -15.09 16.16
C TRP A 262 -17.74 -15.31 17.19
N THR A 263 -17.39 -15.73 18.40
CA THR A 263 -18.33 -16.07 19.46
C THR A 263 -17.86 -15.48 20.79
N VAL A 264 -18.78 -15.07 21.66
CA VAL A 264 -18.46 -14.67 23.03
C VAL A 264 -18.51 -15.91 23.92
N PRO A 265 -17.41 -16.36 24.55
CA PRO A 265 -17.43 -17.54 25.39
C PRO A 265 -18.20 -17.24 26.68
N LEU A 266 -19.37 -17.85 26.85
CA LEU A 266 -20.20 -17.72 28.06
C LEU A 266 -19.64 -18.47 29.28
N LYS A 267 -18.59 -19.28 29.09
CA LYS A 267 -17.81 -19.94 30.14
C LYS A 267 -16.33 -19.90 29.75
N ILE A 268 -15.46 -19.57 30.72
CA ILE A 268 -14.00 -19.66 30.57
C ILE A 268 -13.66 -21.12 30.25
N GLN A 269 -13.38 -21.44 28.99
CA GLN A 269 -13.02 -22.79 28.59
C GLN A 269 -11.58 -23.08 29.04
N ALA A 270 -11.44 -23.91 30.07
CA ALA A 270 -10.15 -24.46 30.54
C ALA A 270 -9.54 -25.54 29.61
N SER A 271 -9.96 -25.60 28.34
CA SER A 271 -9.72 -26.77 27.48
C SER A 271 -8.39 -26.77 26.71
N CYS A 272 -7.64 -25.67 26.69
CA CYS A 272 -6.41 -25.58 25.88
C CYS A 272 -5.13 -25.98 26.65
N ARG A 273 -5.23 -26.88 27.64
CA ARG A 273 -4.08 -27.40 28.42
C ARG A 273 -3.75 -28.87 28.16
N SER A 274 -4.37 -29.54 27.20
CA SER A 274 -4.05 -30.94 26.90
C SER A 274 -3.82 -31.15 25.41
N GLY A 275 -2.58 -30.96 24.96
CA GLY A 275 -2.24 -31.17 23.55
C GLY A 275 -0.84 -30.73 23.16
N LYS A 276 0.17 -31.46 23.66
CA LYS A 276 1.55 -31.51 23.14
C LYS A 276 2.32 -30.17 23.08
N ILE A 277 3.00 -29.88 24.19
CA ILE A 277 4.32 -29.26 24.12
C ILE A 277 5.17 -30.20 23.24
N LEU A 278 5.52 -29.74 22.03
CA LEU A 278 6.61 -30.31 21.25
C LEU A 278 7.85 -30.30 22.16
N ALA A 279 8.26 -31.49 22.61
CA ALA A 279 9.62 -31.70 23.05
C ALA A 279 10.52 -31.43 21.84
N ILE A 280 11.26 -30.33 21.93
CA ILE A 280 12.41 -30.05 21.07
C ILE A 280 13.56 -30.81 21.73
N ASP A 281 13.91 -31.96 21.14
CA ASP A 281 15.27 -32.51 21.18
C ASP A 281 16.03 -32.02 19.93
#